data_AF-A0A7X0DZZ8-F1
#
_entry.id   AF-A0A7X0DZZ8-F1
#
_cell.length_a   1.000
_cell.length_b   1.000
_cell.length_c   1.000
_cell.angle_alpha   90.00
_cell.angle_beta   90.00
_cell.angle_gamma   90.00
#
_symmetry.space_group_name_H-M   'P 1'
#
loop_
_entity.id
_entity.type
_entity.pdbx_description
1 polymer ?
#
loop_
_entity_poly.entity_id
_entity_poly.type
_entity_poly.pdbx_seq_one_letter_code
_entity_poly.pdbx_strand_id
1 'polypeptide(L)'
;MNAIYGTFNIEMLPVNTINVTDKIKHYIKEDILEIPNQINFRELFGTDDQKKKNYLQVTANGRTYSIADDDYTENITIDLSGKSNKIKIVYYIYISANSNWRAIISGQLFQLKSFGILSEADLYIHITESYNHLREINKLIKSITPDAIITSSVENQYEYPAIKLLHDLATQHPDNKFLYFHSKGMTHNLHSRSLEEIMLFTKTFEKWRRNLQFLDKAGIEKVGLFPSKEGWIWYNFWYANGKYLSGLLQPEISDFRYYYEAWLALEDKGRIEPSTNCYNLFEIKNTTKNYFSAIEADIYKENIMEKLFSHAETKEIRLVRSSFMIYGQLKVDSFLKRFKRKNLVNLFKS
;
A
#
# COMPACT_ATOMS: atom_id res chain seq x y z
N MET A 1 -17.14 12.31 -17.59
CA MET A 1 -15.85 12.31 -16.86
C MET A 1 -15.65 13.67 -16.21
N ASN A 2 -14.99 13.72 -15.05
CA ASN A 2 -14.46 14.93 -14.42
C ASN A 2 -12.99 14.68 -14.03
N ALA A 3 -12.11 15.68 -14.11
CA ALA A 3 -10.74 15.58 -13.61
C ALA A 3 -10.31 16.83 -12.83
N ILE A 4 -9.62 16.60 -11.72
CA ILE A 4 -9.13 17.65 -10.81
C ILE A 4 -7.67 17.37 -10.43
N TYR A 5 -6.89 18.43 -10.24
CA TYR A 5 -5.48 18.35 -9.85
C TYR A 5 -5.21 19.18 -8.61
N GLY A 6 -4.39 18.67 -7.68
CA GLY A 6 -3.96 19.40 -6.49
C GLY A 6 -3.79 18.50 -5.27
N THR A 7 -4.13 19.01 -4.09
CA THR A 7 -3.89 18.34 -2.80
C THR A 7 -5.15 17.71 -2.22
N PHE A 8 -4.95 16.58 -1.53
CA PHE A 8 -6.00 15.72 -0.99
C PHE A 8 -5.74 15.38 0.48
N ASN A 9 -6.79 15.03 1.23
CA ASN A 9 -6.66 14.58 2.61
C ASN A 9 -6.39 13.05 2.69
N ILE A 10 -6.28 12.51 3.91
CA ILE A 10 -6.02 11.08 4.14
C ILE A 10 -7.13 10.12 3.63
N GLU A 11 -8.32 10.65 3.35
CA GLU A 11 -9.42 9.91 2.73
C GLU A 11 -9.45 10.05 1.20
N MET A 12 -8.44 10.69 0.61
CA MET A 12 -8.37 11.08 -0.81
C MET A 12 -9.52 12.00 -1.26
N LEU A 13 -10.05 12.82 -0.34
CA LEU A 13 -11.00 13.88 -0.66
C LEU A 13 -10.27 15.18 -1.04
N PRO A 14 -10.77 15.98 -2.01
CA PRO A 14 -10.16 17.24 -2.43
C PRO A 14 -9.98 18.24 -1.28
N VAL A 15 -8.86 18.95 -1.26
CA VAL A 15 -8.59 20.05 -0.31
C VAL A 15 -8.36 21.36 -1.07
N ASN A 16 -7.20 21.49 -1.74
CA ASN A 16 -6.91 22.60 -2.63
C ASN A 16 -6.71 22.02 -4.03
N THR A 17 -7.70 22.14 -4.92
CA THR A 17 -7.69 21.53 -6.25
C THR A 17 -8.26 22.45 -7.32
N ILE A 18 -7.70 22.36 -8.53
CA ILE A 18 -8.20 23.02 -9.75
C ILE A 18 -8.86 21.99 -10.68
N ASN A 19 -9.85 22.43 -11.47
CA ASN A 19 -10.43 21.59 -12.52
C ASN A 19 -9.50 21.55 -13.73
N VAL A 20 -9.18 20.34 -14.20
CA VAL A 20 -8.27 20.08 -15.34
C VAL A 20 -8.91 19.20 -16.40
N THR A 21 -10.23 19.04 -16.38
CA THR A 21 -10.99 18.13 -17.25
C THR A 21 -10.66 18.35 -18.73
N ASP A 22 -10.62 19.60 -19.20
CA ASP A 22 -10.35 19.90 -20.61
C ASP A 22 -8.89 19.66 -21.01
N LYS A 23 -7.95 19.82 -20.07
CA LYS A 23 -6.54 19.45 -20.29
C LYS A 23 -6.40 17.92 -20.43
N ILE A 24 -7.12 17.15 -19.62
CA ILE A 24 -7.07 15.68 -19.60
C ILE A 24 -7.75 15.02 -20.80
N LYS A 25 -8.81 15.61 -21.38
CA LYS A 25 -9.53 15.03 -22.54
C LYS A 25 -8.62 14.61 -23.70
N HIS A 26 -7.53 15.35 -23.95
CA HIS A 26 -6.58 15.08 -25.05
C HIS A 26 -5.73 13.81 -24.84
N TYR A 27 -5.64 13.32 -23.60
CA TYR A 27 -4.92 12.11 -23.20
C TYR A 27 -5.82 10.88 -23.15
N ILE A 28 -7.07 10.98 -23.62
CA ILE A 28 -8.04 9.90 -23.56
C ILE A 28 -8.41 9.45 -24.97
N LYS A 29 -8.28 8.16 -25.21
CA LYS A 29 -8.69 7.48 -26.44
C LYS A 29 -9.61 6.35 -26.02
N GLU A 30 -10.85 6.38 -26.50
CA GLU A 30 -11.90 5.45 -26.05
C GLU A 30 -12.04 5.48 -24.51
N ASP A 31 -11.93 4.34 -23.84
CA ASP A 31 -11.92 4.22 -22.37
C ASP A 31 -10.48 4.17 -21.79
N ILE A 32 -9.44 4.54 -22.53
CA ILE A 32 -8.05 4.50 -22.04
C ILE A 32 -7.53 5.93 -21.81
N LEU A 33 -7.12 6.22 -20.57
CA LEU A 33 -6.30 7.39 -20.24
C LEU A 33 -4.82 7.01 -20.38
N GLU A 34 -4.12 7.67 -21.29
CA GLU A 34 -2.70 7.49 -21.57
C GLU A 34 -1.97 8.84 -21.36
N ILE A 35 -1.25 8.99 -20.24
CA ILE A 35 -0.45 10.20 -19.95
C ILE A 35 1.03 9.88 -20.20
N PRO A 36 1.69 10.51 -21.19
CA PRO A 36 3.12 10.37 -21.44
C PRO A 36 3.99 10.63 -20.20
N ASN A 37 5.02 9.80 -20.00
CA ASN A 37 5.91 9.88 -18.83
C ASN A 37 6.75 11.18 -18.75
N GLN A 38 6.95 11.88 -19.88
CA GLN A 38 7.68 13.15 -19.90
C GLN A 38 6.86 14.34 -19.39
N ILE A 39 5.57 14.16 -19.08
CA ILE A 39 4.71 15.27 -18.65
C ILE A 39 5.00 15.65 -17.20
N ASN A 40 5.51 16.87 -17.03
CA ASN A 40 5.49 17.53 -15.74
C ASN A 40 4.06 17.99 -15.40
N PHE A 41 3.43 17.32 -14.42
CA PHE A 41 2.05 17.61 -14.01
C PHE A 41 1.89 19.05 -13.51
N ARG A 42 2.93 19.63 -12.89
CA ARG A 42 2.91 21.00 -12.36
C ARG A 42 2.88 22.04 -13.47
N GLU A 43 3.65 21.81 -14.54
CA GLU A 43 3.67 22.67 -15.73
C GLU A 43 2.36 22.53 -16.52
N LEU A 44 1.91 21.30 -16.75
CA LEU A 44 0.69 21.04 -17.53
C LEU A 44 -0.57 21.57 -16.82
N PHE A 45 -0.73 21.27 -15.53
CA PHE A 45 -1.96 21.58 -14.80
C PHE A 45 -1.93 22.95 -14.10
N GLY A 46 -0.77 23.34 -13.54
CA GLY A 46 -0.61 24.47 -12.62
C GLY A 46 -0.57 24.02 -11.16
N THR A 47 0.13 24.75 -10.28
CA THR A 47 0.27 24.42 -8.85
C THR A 47 0.40 25.66 -7.98
N ASP A 48 -0.21 25.60 -6.79
CA ASP A 48 -0.25 26.69 -5.79
C ASP A 48 0.61 26.38 -4.53
N ASP A 49 1.02 25.11 -4.31
CA ASP A 49 1.84 24.71 -3.16
C ASP A 49 2.87 23.63 -3.55
N GLN A 50 4.12 24.04 -3.72
CA GLN A 50 5.22 23.13 -4.07
C GLN A 50 5.60 22.14 -2.96
N LYS A 51 5.15 22.37 -1.71
CA LYS A 51 5.60 21.61 -0.51
C LYS A 51 4.71 20.40 -0.17
N LYS A 52 3.61 20.20 -0.90
CA LYS A 52 2.69 19.07 -0.69
C LYS A 52 2.68 18.13 -1.90
N LYS A 53 2.39 16.85 -1.63
CA LYS A 53 2.19 15.85 -2.69
C LYS A 53 0.88 16.15 -3.41
N ASN A 54 0.96 16.41 -4.71
CA ASN A 54 -0.21 16.60 -5.55
C ASN A 54 -0.65 15.27 -6.17
N TYR A 55 -1.92 15.19 -6.51
CA TYR A 55 -2.49 14.12 -7.30
C TYR A 55 -3.36 14.70 -8.41
N LEU A 56 -3.39 14.00 -9.54
CA LEU A 56 -4.46 14.07 -10.51
C LEU A 56 -5.50 13.02 -10.13
N GLN A 57 -6.74 13.45 -9.87
CA GLN A 57 -7.89 12.56 -9.76
C GLN A 57 -8.75 12.64 -11.01
N VAL A 58 -9.08 11.48 -11.58
CA VAL A 58 -9.96 11.34 -12.74
C VAL A 58 -11.16 10.50 -12.35
N THR A 59 -12.36 11.04 -12.49
CA THR A 59 -13.62 10.34 -12.24
C THR A 59 -14.30 9.98 -13.55
N ALA A 60 -14.41 8.68 -13.82
CA ALA A 60 -15.08 8.10 -14.98
C ALA A 60 -15.87 6.86 -14.55
N ASN A 61 -17.03 6.61 -15.18
CA ASN A 61 -17.84 5.39 -14.98
C ASN A 61 -18.11 5.02 -13.50
N GLY A 62 -18.38 6.04 -12.67
CA GLY A 62 -18.66 5.88 -11.23
C GLY A 62 -17.43 5.67 -10.34
N ARG A 63 -16.22 5.61 -10.92
CA ARG A 63 -14.95 5.33 -10.25
C ARG A 63 -14.02 6.53 -10.29
N THR A 64 -13.21 6.73 -9.24
CA THR A 64 -12.22 7.81 -9.16
C THR A 64 -10.82 7.23 -9.04
N TYR A 65 -10.02 7.37 -10.11
CA TYR A 65 -8.62 6.97 -10.18
C TYR A 65 -7.74 8.06 -9.58
N SER A 66 -6.69 7.68 -8.83
CA SER A 66 -5.75 8.62 -8.20
C SER A 66 -4.33 8.40 -8.74
N ILE A 67 -3.73 9.46 -9.27
CA ILE A 67 -2.42 9.45 -9.93
C ILE A 67 -1.55 10.49 -9.22
N ALA A 68 -0.42 10.07 -8.64
CA ALA A 68 0.48 10.99 -7.96
C ALA A 68 1.24 11.85 -8.97
N ASP A 69 1.56 13.10 -8.59
CA ASP A 69 2.63 13.89 -9.19
C ASP A 69 3.98 13.23 -8.79
N ASP A 70 4.56 12.44 -9.71
CA ASP A 70 5.67 11.51 -9.45
C ASP A 70 6.51 11.25 -10.72
N ASP A 71 7.73 10.73 -10.54
CA ASP A 71 8.72 10.47 -11.59
C ASP A 71 8.47 9.11 -12.26
N TYR A 72 7.49 9.03 -13.16
CA TYR A 72 7.14 7.79 -13.87
C TYR A 72 8.22 7.37 -14.88
N THR A 73 8.50 6.06 -14.98
CA THR A 73 9.47 5.56 -15.96
C THR A 73 8.85 5.26 -17.32
N GLU A 74 7.54 5.03 -17.37
CA GLU A 74 6.78 4.65 -18.57
C GLU A 74 5.42 5.38 -18.59
N ASN A 75 4.73 5.41 -19.74
CA ASN A 75 3.43 6.08 -19.87
C ASN A 75 2.45 5.56 -18.81
N ILE A 76 1.64 6.46 -18.26
CA ILE A 76 0.58 6.12 -17.32
C ILE A 76 -0.64 5.69 -18.13
N THR A 77 -0.90 4.38 -18.17
CA THR A 77 -2.07 3.80 -18.84
C THR A 77 -3.10 3.36 -17.81
N ILE A 78 -4.33 3.86 -17.91
CA ILE A 78 -5.45 3.52 -17.00
C ILE A 78 -6.69 3.19 -17.83
N ASP A 79 -7.25 2.00 -17.58
CA ASP A 79 -8.55 1.58 -18.13
C ASP A 79 -9.68 2.24 -17.34
N LEU A 80 -10.34 3.23 -17.95
CA LEU A 80 -11.47 3.98 -17.41
C LEU A 80 -12.79 3.23 -17.51
N SER A 81 -12.88 2.12 -18.27
CA SER A 81 -14.13 1.38 -18.51
C SER A 81 -14.73 0.76 -17.23
N GLY A 82 -13.95 0.70 -16.15
CA GLY A 82 -14.42 0.19 -14.85
C GLY A 82 -14.40 -1.34 -14.75
N LYS A 83 -13.68 -2.03 -15.64
CA LYS A 83 -13.44 -3.47 -15.59
C LYS A 83 -12.70 -3.89 -14.31
N SER A 84 -12.66 -5.21 -14.08
CA SER A 84 -12.10 -5.87 -12.89
C SER A 84 -10.67 -5.43 -12.57
N ASN A 85 -10.35 -5.43 -11.27
CA ASN A 85 -9.09 -4.94 -10.75
C ASN A 85 -7.95 -5.93 -11.07
N LYS A 86 -6.97 -5.45 -11.83
CA LYS A 86 -5.75 -6.21 -12.13
C LYS A 86 -4.71 -6.19 -11.00
N ILE A 87 -4.98 -5.44 -9.93
CA ILE A 87 -4.10 -5.36 -8.75
C ILE A 87 -4.82 -6.02 -7.58
N LYS A 88 -4.13 -6.91 -6.88
CA LYS A 88 -4.62 -7.54 -5.64
C LYS A 88 -3.62 -7.28 -4.51
N ILE A 89 -4.12 -6.85 -3.37
CA ILE A 89 -3.34 -6.60 -2.15
C ILE A 89 -3.71 -7.68 -1.16
N VAL A 90 -2.72 -8.43 -0.66
CA VAL A 90 -2.91 -9.37 0.45
C VAL A 90 -2.22 -8.79 1.68
N TYR A 91 -3.02 -8.53 2.72
CA TYR A 91 -2.55 -8.01 4.00
C TYR A 91 -2.75 -9.05 5.09
N TYR A 92 -1.64 -9.52 5.68
CA TYR A 92 -1.68 -10.40 6.83
C TYR A 92 -1.75 -9.62 8.15
N ILE A 93 -2.70 -9.99 9.02
CA ILE A 93 -2.84 -9.44 10.36
C ILE A 93 -2.73 -10.58 11.38
N TYR A 94 -1.63 -10.61 12.12
CA TYR A 94 -1.60 -11.29 13.41
C TYR A 94 -2.15 -10.33 14.48
N ILE A 95 -2.92 -10.83 15.45
CA ILE A 95 -3.36 -10.04 16.60
C ILE A 95 -2.59 -10.45 17.85
N SER A 96 -2.07 -9.47 18.59
CA SER A 96 -1.53 -9.65 19.94
C SER A 96 -2.40 -8.90 20.94
N ALA A 97 -2.82 -9.58 22.02
CA ALA A 97 -3.58 -8.96 23.11
C ALA A 97 -2.83 -7.81 23.82
N ASN A 98 -1.49 -7.85 23.79
CA ASN A 98 -0.63 -6.88 24.48
C ASN A 98 -0.31 -5.64 23.62
N SER A 99 -0.73 -5.61 22.35
CA SER A 99 -0.48 -4.49 21.43
C SER A 99 -1.76 -3.71 21.16
N ASN A 100 -1.60 -2.42 20.85
CA ASN A 100 -2.72 -1.59 20.40
C ASN A 100 -3.03 -1.90 18.92
N TRP A 101 -3.61 -3.08 18.67
CA TRP A 101 -3.99 -3.52 17.32
C TRP A 101 -4.91 -2.52 16.62
N ARG A 102 -5.77 -1.82 17.37
CA ARG A 102 -6.66 -0.75 16.88
C ARG A 102 -5.86 0.40 16.27
N ALA A 103 -4.71 0.75 16.84
CA ALA A 103 -3.81 1.79 16.32
C ALA A 103 -2.98 1.33 15.12
N ILE A 104 -2.47 0.10 15.15
CA ILE A 104 -1.61 -0.45 14.10
C ILE A 104 -2.42 -0.64 12.82
N ILE A 105 -3.51 -1.42 12.89
CA ILE A 105 -4.36 -1.74 11.72
C ILE A 105 -4.97 -0.47 11.12
N SER A 106 -5.52 0.43 11.92
CA SER A 106 -6.11 1.67 11.38
C SER A 106 -5.05 2.56 10.74
N GLY A 107 -3.88 2.72 11.36
CA GLY A 107 -2.79 3.52 10.81
C GLY A 107 -2.24 2.94 9.50
N GLN A 108 -2.17 1.62 9.34
CA GLN A 108 -1.75 0.96 8.10
C GLN A 108 -2.81 1.13 7.00
N LEU A 109 -4.09 0.86 7.29
CA LEU A 109 -5.18 1.01 6.31
C LEU A 109 -5.41 2.47 5.88
N PHE A 110 -5.31 3.44 6.79
CA PHE A 110 -5.39 4.86 6.42
C PHE A 110 -4.21 5.30 5.56
N GLN A 111 -2.99 4.79 5.82
CA GLN A 111 -1.85 5.08 4.95
C GLN A 111 -2.05 4.46 3.56
N LEU A 112 -2.47 3.20 3.47
CA LEU A 112 -2.79 2.54 2.21
C LEU A 112 -3.85 3.31 1.39
N LYS A 113 -4.93 3.76 2.05
CA LYS A 113 -5.97 4.60 1.47
C LYS A 113 -5.41 5.93 0.94
N SER A 114 -4.50 6.57 1.69
CA SER A 114 -3.87 7.84 1.33
C SER A 114 -2.88 7.77 0.15
N PHE A 115 -2.49 6.56 -0.28
CA PHE A 115 -1.72 6.33 -1.50
C PHE A 115 -2.61 6.18 -2.75
N GLY A 116 -3.93 6.18 -2.58
CA GLY A 116 -4.90 6.05 -3.67
C GLY A 116 -5.03 4.67 -4.30
N ILE A 117 -4.17 3.71 -3.95
CA ILE A 117 -4.12 2.37 -4.58
C ILE A 117 -5.43 1.58 -4.47
N LEU A 118 -6.18 1.77 -3.37
CA LEU A 118 -7.49 1.12 -3.18
C LEU A 118 -8.55 1.56 -4.21
N SER A 119 -8.29 2.61 -5.00
CA SER A 119 -9.13 2.96 -6.14
C SER A 119 -8.94 2.03 -7.34
N GLU A 120 -7.91 1.19 -7.37
CA GLU A 120 -7.49 0.32 -8.49
C GLU A 120 -7.15 -1.13 -8.08
N ALA A 121 -7.26 -1.45 -6.79
CA ALA A 121 -6.86 -2.75 -6.24
C ALA A 121 -7.94 -3.37 -5.35
N ASP A 122 -8.08 -4.70 -5.46
CA ASP A 122 -8.83 -5.50 -4.48
C ASP A 122 -8.00 -5.68 -3.21
N LEU A 123 -8.55 -5.38 -2.04
CA LEU A 123 -7.89 -5.59 -0.76
C LEU A 123 -8.41 -6.86 -0.08
N TYR A 124 -7.55 -7.87 0.00
CA TYR A 124 -7.76 -9.11 0.75
C TYR A 124 -7.01 -9.02 2.08
N ILE A 125 -7.68 -9.37 3.16
CA ILE A 125 -7.13 -9.35 4.52
C ILE A 125 -7.35 -10.71 5.16
N HIS A 126 -6.29 -11.30 5.70
CA HIS A 126 -6.40 -12.46 6.57
C HIS A 126 -6.03 -12.07 8.01
N ILE A 127 -6.86 -12.48 8.97
CA ILE A 127 -6.69 -12.14 10.39
C ILE A 127 -6.53 -13.42 11.23
N THR A 128 -5.36 -13.60 11.82
CA THR A 128 -5.11 -14.62 12.85
C THR A 128 -5.43 -14.02 14.23
N GLU A 129 -6.46 -14.54 14.91
CA GLU A 129 -7.00 -13.93 16.12
C GLU A 129 -7.53 -14.96 17.13
N SER A 130 -6.93 -15.00 18.32
CA SER A 130 -7.24 -16.00 19.37
C SER A 130 -7.89 -15.42 20.64
N TYR A 131 -8.29 -14.14 20.63
CA TYR A 131 -8.74 -13.39 21.81
C TYR A 131 -10.20 -12.88 21.72
N ASN A 132 -10.98 -13.36 20.73
CA ASN A 132 -12.39 -13.00 20.51
C ASN A 132 -12.63 -11.50 20.22
N HIS A 133 -11.71 -10.87 19.48
CA HIS A 133 -11.82 -9.51 18.97
C HIS A 133 -12.28 -9.41 17.51
N LEU A 134 -12.37 -10.52 16.76
CA LEU A 134 -12.68 -10.57 15.33
C LEU A 134 -13.86 -9.68 14.90
N ARG A 135 -14.97 -9.66 15.65
CA ARG A 135 -16.13 -8.81 15.35
C ARG A 135 -15.81 -7.31 15.39
N GLU A 136 -14.97 -6.88 16.33
CA GLU A 136 -14.56 -5.48 16.45
C GLU A 136 -13.53 -5.12 15.38
N ILE A 137 -12.57 -6.01 15.11
CA ILE A 137 -11.57 -5.83 14.05
C ILE A 137 -12.26 -5.70 12.69
N ASN A 138 -13.20 -6.60 12.36
CA ASN A 138 -13.98 -6.52 11.12
C ASN A 138 -14.74 -5.20 11.00
N LYS A 139 -15.34 -4.72 12.10
CA LYS A 139 -16.03 -3.42 12.13
C LYS A 139 -15.08 -2.24 11.93
N LEU A 140 -13.87 -2.29 12.50
CA LEU A 140 -12.83 -1.28 12.30
C LEU A 140 -12.40 -1.24 10.84
N ILE A 141 -12.00 -2.40 10.28
CA ILE A 141 -11.55 -2.53 8.88
C ILE A 141 -12.63 -2.02 7.92
N LYS A 142 -13.86 -2.54 8.03
CA LYS A 142 -14.99 -2.14 7.18
C LYS A 142 -15.38 -0.66 7.30
N SER A 143 -15.00 0.03 8.38
CA SER A 143 -15.21 1.48 8.52
C SER A 143 -14.18 2.33 7.77
N ILE A 144 -13.02 1.77 7.41
CA ILE A 144 -11.93 2.44 6.70
C ILE A 144 -11.94 2.03 5.21
N THR A 145 -12.10 0.72 4.98
CA THR A 145 -12.09 0.03 3.68
C THR A 145 -13.33 -0.89 3.57
N PRO A 146 -14.51 -0.35 3.20
CA PRO A 146 -15.77 -1.12 3.18
C PRO A 146 -15.73 -2.35 2.27
N ASP A 147 -14.99 -2.27 1.17
CA ASP A 147 -14.98 -3.30 0.13
C ASP A 147 -13.93 -4.40 0.37
N ALA A 148 -13.11 -4.28 1.43
CA ALA A 148 -12.07 -5.26 1.74
C ALA A 148 -12.64 -6.66 2.01
N ILE A 149 -12.05 -7.68 1.39
CA ILE A 149 -12.43 -9.08 1.53
C ILE A 149 -11.68 -9.64 2.74
N ILE A 150 -12.41 -10.06 3.78
CA ILE A 150 -11.81 -10.45 5.06
C ILE A 150 -12.03 -11.94 5.32
N THR A 151 -10.94 -12.63 5.64
CA THR A 151 -10.91 -14.02 6.14
C THR A 151 -10.18 -14.07 7.48
N SER A 152 -10.33 -15.15 8.23
CA SER A 152 -9.72 -15.28 9.56
C SER A 152 -9.44 -16.71 9.98
N SER A 153 -8.43 -16.88 10.84
CA SER A 153 -8.08 -18.11 11.54
C SER A 153 -7.95 -17.84 13.05
N VAL A 154 -7.94 -18.90 13.86
CA VAL A 154 -7.75 -18.83 15.31
C VAL A 154 -6.36 -19.37 15.73
N GLU A 155 -5.80 -20.29 14.95
CA GLU A 155 -4.50 -20.90 15.19
C GLU A 155 -3.36 -20.04 14.61
N ASN A 156 -2.29 -19.85 15.38
CA ASN A 156 -1.12 -19.10 14.92
C ASN A 156 -0.21 -19.94 14.03
N GLN A 157 -0.53 -19.99 12.74
CA GLN A 157 0.26 -20.62 11.68
C GLN A 157 1.26 -19.64 11.04
N TYR A 158 1.72 -18.63 11.78
CA TYR A 158 2.50 -17.49 11.27
C TYR A 158 1.84 -16.88 10.02
N GLU A 159 2.59 -16.59 8.94
CA GLU A 159 2.05 -15.96 7.73
C GLU A 159 1.35 -16.94 6.77
N TYR A 160 1.34 -18.26 7.07
CA TYR A 160 0.79 -19.31 6.19
C TYR A 160 -0.58 -18.96 5.57
N PRO A 161 -1.61 -18.54 6.34
CA PRO A 161 -2.95 -18.40 5.77
C PRO A 161 -3.03 -17.29 4.71
N ALA A 162 -2.22 -16.24 4.87
CA ALA A 162 -2.15 -15.14 3.92
C ALA A 162 -1.29 -15.48 2.70
N ILE A 163 -0.17 -16.19 2.89
CA ILE A 163 0.67 -16.68 1.80
C ILE A 163 -0.08 -17.74 0.96
N LYS A 164 -0.86 -18.62 1.58
CA LYS A 164 -1.75 -19.56 0.88
C LYS A 164 -2.84 -18.85 0.08
N LEU A 165 -3.51 -17.86 0.68
CA LEU A 165 -4.48 -17.01 -0.02
C LEU A 165 -3.85 -16.28 -1.21
N LEU A 166 -2.61 -15.81 -1.07
CA LEU A 166 -1.86 -15.13 -2.13
C LEU A 166 -1.53 -16.08 -3.29
N HIS A 167 -1.05 -17.29 -3.01
CA HIS A 167 -0.79 -18.34 -4.01
C HIS A 167 -2.07 -18.76 -4.75
N ASP A 168 -3.18 -18.94 -4.01
CA ASP A 168 -4.48 -19.29 -4.60
C ASP A 168 -5.01 -18.19 -5.54
N LEU A 169 -4.94 -16.92 -5.11
CA LEU A 169 -5.36 -15.78 -5.93
C LEU A 169 -4.46 -15.61 -7.17
N ALA A 170 -3.15 -15.85 -7.04
CA ALA A 170 -2.20 -15.80 -8.15
C ALA A 170 -2.46 -16.91 -9.17
N THR A 171 -2.76 -18.12 -8.70
CA THR A 171 -3.13 -19.27 -9.55
C THR A 171 -4.45 -19.03 -10.29
N GLN A 172 -5.43 -18.39 -9.65
CA GLN A 172 -6.70 -18.01 -10.28
C GLN A 172 -6.57 -16.80 -11.24
N HIS A 173 -5.60 -15.93 -11.02
CA HIS A 173 -5.41 -14.68 -11.76
C HIS A 173 -3.92 -14.43 -12.09
N PRO A 174 -3.30 -15.24 -12.96
CA PRO A 174 -1.87 -15.14 -13.26
C PRO A 174 -1.49 -13.81 -13.94
N ASP A 175 -2.41 -13.17 -14.66
CA ASP A 175 -2.19 -11.88 -15.32
C ASP A 175 -2.35 -10.66 -14.38
N ASN A 176 -2.66 -10.89 -13.10
CA ASN A 176 -2.76 -9.82 -12.10
C ASN A 176 -1.41 -9.52 -11.44
N LYS A 177 -1.26 -8.30 -10.92
CA LYS A 177 -0.14 -7.89 -10.07
C LYS A 177 -0.52 -7.96 -8.60
N PHE A 178 0.40 -8.40 -7.77
CA PHE A 178 0.18 -8.66 -6.36
C PHE A 178 1.04 -7.76 -5.48
N LEU A 179 0.48 -7.32 -4.36
CA LEU A 179 1.18 -6.67 -3.26
C LEU A 179 1.02 -7.51 -2.00
N TYR A 180 2.09 -7.66 -1.23
CA TYR A 180 2.07 -8.34 0.06
C TYR A 180 2.68 -7.48 1.17
N PHE A 181 2.02 -7.45 2.32
CA PHE A 181 2.59 -6.98 3.57
C PHE A 181 1.87 -7.59 4.79
N HIS A 182 2.51 -7.49 5.96
CA HIS A 182 1.96 -7.98 7.23
C HIS A 182 1.95 -6.92 8.32
N SER A 183 1.26 -7.21 9.43
CA SER A 183 1.14 -6.35 10.62
C SER A 183 2.43 -6.30 11.47
N LYS A 184 3.56 -5.97 10.84
CA LYS A 184 4.86 -5.81 11.51
C LYS A 184 4.75 -4.83 12.68
N GLY A 185 5.37 -5.17 13.81
CA GLY A 185 5.26 -4.43 15.06
C GLY A 185 4.20 -4.96 16.05
N MET A 186 3.23 -5.78 15.63
CA MET A 186 2.20 -6.30 16.54
C MET A 186 2.76 -7.19 17.67
N THR A 187 3.91 -7.81 17.48
CA THR A 187 4.57 -8.68 18.48
C THR A 187 5.41 -7.93 19.51
N HIS A 188 5.55 -6.60 19.40
CA HIS A 188 6.45 -5.79 20.25
C HIS A 188 5.70 -4.93 21.29
N ASN A 189 4.46 -5.32 21.65
CA ASN A 189 3.60 -4.63 22.64
C ASN A 189 3.41 -3.13 22.36
N LEU A 190 3.38 -2.74 21.08
CA LEU A 190 3.41 -1.33 20.70
C LEU A 190 2.04 -0.67 20.88
N HIS A 191 2.04 0.54 21.45
CA HIS A 191 0.85 1.40 21.53
C HIS A 191 0.51 2.11 20.20
N SER A 192 1.39 2.02 19.20
CA SER A 192 1.39 2.73 17.92
C SER A 192 2.07 1.88 16.84
N ARG A 193 2.03 2.30 15.57
CA ARG A 193 2.95 1.81 14.53
C ARG A 193 4.39 2.18 14.88
N SER A 194 5.36 1.33 14.51
CA SER A 194 6.79 1.62 14.67
C SER A 194 7.32 2.49 13.52
N LEU A 195 8.42 3.22 13.76
CA LEU A 195 9.09 4.00 12.72
C LEU A 195 9.64 3.11 11.60
N GLU A 196 10.11 1.90 11.95
CA GLU A 196 10.56 0.87 11.01
C GLU A 196 9.44 0.43 10.06
N GLU A 197 8.26 0.10 10.59
CA GLU A 197 7.14 -0.33 9.78
C GLU A 197 6.57 0.83 8.95
N ILE A 198 6.46 2.04 9.50
CA ILE A 198 6.10 3.25 8.73
C ILE A 198 7.08 3.46 7.58
N MET A 199 8.39 3.29 7.80
CA MET A 199 9.42 3.44 6.78
C MET A 199 9.24 2.40 5.67
N LEU A 200 9.17 1.11 6.02
CA LEU A 200 8.99 0.00 5.06
C LEU A 200 7.71 0.19 4.24
N PHE A 201 6.58 0.47 4.91
CA PHE A 201 5.29 0.71 4.26
C PHE A 201 5.34 1.90 3.28
N THR A 202 5.94 3.01 3.70
CA THR A 202 6.05 4.22 2.87
C THR A 202 6.97 3.98 1.67
N LYS A 203 8.18 3.47 1.91
CA LYS A 203 9.18 3.29 0.86
C LYS A 203 8.84 2.18 -0.13
N THR A 204 8.05 1.18 0.27
CA THR A 204 7.50 0.20 -0.67
C THR A 204 6.26 0.73 -1.39
N PHE A 205 5.25 1.29 -0.71
CA PHE A 205 3.92 1.49 -1.31
C PHE A 205 3.53 2.94 -1.69
N GLU A 206 4.26 3.97 -1.27
CA GLU A 206 3.87 5.36 -1.54
C GLU A 206 3.83 5.71 -3.04
N LYS A 207 4.75 5.11 -3.81
CA LYS A 207 4.94 5.32 -5.26
C LYS A 207 4.40 4.13 -6.07
N TRP A 208 3.32 3.49 -5.61
CA TRP A 208 2.91 2.18 -6.12
C TRP A 208 2.77 2.07 -7.63
N ARG A 209 2.17 3.06 -8.30
CA ARG A 209 1.96 3.00 -9.75
C ARG A 209 3.28 2.99 -10.51
N ARG A 210 4.26 3.80 -10.08
CA ARG A 210 5.64 3.77 -10.60
C ARG A 210 6.29 2.42 -10.31
N ASN A 211 6.12 1.91 -9.09
CA ASN A 211 6.74 0.64 -8.69
C ASN A 211 6.18 -0.57 -9.47
N LEU A 212 4.90 -0.53 -9.88
CA LEU A 212 4.31 -1.53 -10.77
C LEU A 212 4.84 -1.49 -12.21
N GLN A 213 5.42 -0.38 -12.68
CA GLN A 213 6.10 -0.31 -14.00
C GLN A 213 7.40 -1.11 -13.99
N PHE A 214 8.08 -1.25 -12.84
CA PHE A 214 9.25 -2.12 -12.75
C PHE A 214 8.90 -3.62 -12.91
N LEU A 215 7.68 -4.04 -12.53
CA LEU A 215 7.18 -5.41 -12.79
C LEU A 215 6.86 -5.68 -14.27
N ASP A 216 6.65 -4.65 -15.09
CA ASP A 216 6.42 -4.81 -16.54
C ASP A 216 7.72 -4.97 -17.34
N LYS A 217 8.88 -4.75 -16.70
CA LYS A 217 10.20 -4.84 -17.35
C LYS A 217 10.61 -6.30 -17.52
N ALA A 218 11.08 -6.61 -18.73
CA ALA A 218 11.50 -7.97 -19.09
C ALA A 218 12.50 -8.55 -18.07
N GLY A 219 12.14 -9.71 -17.51
CA GLY A 219 12.95 -10.43 -16.53
C GLY A 219 12.74 -10.03 -15.08
N ILE A 220 11.98 -8.98 -14.77
CA ILE A 220 11.62 -8.61 -13.39
C ILE A 220 10.28 -9.25 -13.01
N GLU A 221 10.29 -10.02 -11.93
CA GLU A 221 9.09 -10.70 -11.41
C GLU A 221 8.68 -10.21 -10.01
N LYS A 222 9.60 -9.53 -9.31
CA LYS A 222 9.46 -9.06 -7.92
C LYS A 222 10.03 -7.65 -7.77
N VAL A 223 9.40 -6.81 -6.95
CA VAL A 223 9.85 -5.44 -6.65
C VAL A 223 9.74 -5.19 -5.14
N GLY A 224 10.77 -4.62 -4.51
CA GLY A 224 10.69 -4.25 -3.10
C GLY A 224 11.99 -3.70 -2.52
N LEU A 225 12.03 -3.49 -1.21
CA LEU A 225 13.21 -2.97 -0.50
C LEU A 225 14.12 -4.13 -0.09
N PHE A 226 15.39 -4.02 -0.42
CA PHE A 226 16.42 -5.00 -0.06
C PHE A 226 16.07 -6.44 -0.51
N PRO A 227 16.16 -6.75 -1.82
CA PRO A 227 16.17 -8.15 -2.27
C PRO A 227 17.36 -8.91 -1.64
N SER A 228 17.18 -10.18 -1.32
CA SER A 228 18.32 -11.07 -1.00
C SER A 228 18.85 -11.69 -2.30
N LYS A 229 20.08 -12.25 -2.28
CA LYS A 229 20.66 -12.92 -3.47
C LYS A 229 19.83 -14.13 -3.88
N GLU A 230 19.34 -14.80 -2.85
CA GLU A 230 18.50 -15.98 -2.85
C GLU A 230 17.10 -15.70 -3.42
N GLY A 231 16.72 -14.44 -3.67
CA GLY A 231 15.55 -14.08 -4.46
C GLY A 231 14.28 -13.74 -3.67
N TRP A 232 14.30 -13.74 -2.33
CA TRP A 232 13.22 -13.13 -1.54
C TRP A 232 13.48 -11.63 -1.33
N ILE A 233 12.56 -10.94 -0.68
CA ILE A 233 12.67 -9.52 -0.34
C ILE A 233 12.51 -9.38 1.17
N TRP A 234 13.49 -8.76 1.83
CA TRP A 234 13.54 -8.70 3.29
C TRP A 234 12.29 -8.03 3.89
N TYR A 235 11.92 -8.48 5.08
CA TYR A 235 10.80 -8.00 5.90
C TYR A 235 9.38 -8.26 5.37
N ASN A 236 9.20 -8.89 4.20
CA ASN A 236 7.89 -9.18 3.60
C ASN A 236 7.04 -7.93 3.25
N PHE A 237 7.66 -6.93 2.60
CA PHE A 237 6.96 -5.76 2.01
C PHE A 237 7.34 -5.65 0.52
N TRP A 238 6.51 -6.16 -0.38
CA TRP A 238 6.88 -6.34 -1.79
C TRP A 238 5.70 -6.37 -2.78
N TYR A 239 6.05 -6.33 -4.06
CA TYR A 239 5.20 -6.60 -5.21
C TYR A 239 5.70 -7.82 -5.98
N ALA A 240 4.81 -8.57 -6.63
CA ALA A 240 5.18 -9.61 -7.58
C ALA A 240 4.13 -9.81 -8.70
N ASN A 241 4.53 -10.43 -9.80
CA ASN A 241 3.63 -10.86 -10.86
C ASN A 241 2.84 -12.13 -10.45
N GLY A 242 1.55 -12.19 -10.78
CA GLY A 242 0.70 -13.35 -10.49
C GLY A 242 1.23 -14.63 -11.12
N LYS A 243 1.67 -14.54 -12.38
CA LYS A 243 2.28 -15.64 -13.12
C LYS A 243 3.50 -16.22 -12.38
N TYR A 244 4.37 -15.36 -11.86
CA TYR A 244 5.50 -15.79 -11.03
C TYR A 244 5.02 -16.50 -9.76
N LEU A 245 4.13 -15.86 -8.99
CA LEU A 245 3.61 -16.43 -7.73
C LEU A 245 2.88 -17.77 -7.95
N SER A 246 2.18 -17.94 -9.07
CA SER A 246 1.50 -19.20 -9.43
C SER A 246 2.46 -20.35 -9.77
N GLY A 247 3.73 -20.03 -10.11
CA GLY A 247 4.80 -20.99 -10.36
C GLY A 247 5.69 -21.29 -9.14
N LEU A 248 5.43 -20.65 -8.00
CA LEU A 248 6.07 -21.02 -6.72
C LEU A 248 5.46 -22.32 -6.17
N LEU A 249 6.27 -23.03 -5.38
CA LEU A 249 5.79 -24.16 -4.59
C LEU A 249 4.59 -23.73 -3.73
N GLN A 250 3.54 -24.55 -3.74
CA GLN A 250 2.38 -24.33 -2.90
C GLN A 250 2.85 -24.23 -1.44
N PRO A 251 2.49 -23.17 -0.70
CA PRO A 251 2.94 -23.01 0.68
C PRO A 251 2.40 -24.14 1.56
N GLU A 252 3.26 -24.64 2.44
CA GLU A 252 2.96 -25.66 3.44
C GLU A 252 2.88 -25.03 4.84
N ILE A 253 2.20 -25.70 5.77
CA ILE A 253 2.22 -25.32 7.19
C ILE A 253 3.57 -25.75 7.77
N SER A 254 4.31 -24.78 8.28
CA SER A 254 5.64 -24.96 8.88
C SER A 254 5.76 -24.23 10.22
N ASP A 255 6.33 -24.91 11.21
CA ASP A 255 6.73 -24.34 12.51
C ASP A 255 7.93 -23.36 12.36
N PHE A 256 8.65 -23.43 11.25
CA PHE A 256 9.78 -22.53 10.99
C PHE A 256 9.26 -21.21 10.41
N ARG A 257 8.96 -20.22 11.27
CA ARG A 257 8.43 -18.90 10.86
C ARG A 257 9.15 -18.21 9.69
N TYR A 258 10.47 -18.43 9.52
CA TYR A 258 11.24 -17.81 8.43
C TYR A 258 11.01 -18.49 7.07
N TYR A 259 10.34 -19.64 7.02
CA TYR A 259 9.85 -20.27 5.79
C TYR A 259 9.01 -19.28 4.97
N TYR A 260 8.10 -18.53 5.61
CA TYR A 260 7.24 -17.56 4.92
C TYR A 260 7.98 -16.27 4.53
N GLU A 261 9.10 -15.95 5.18
CA GLU A 261 10.00 -14.87 4.75
C GLU A 261 10.79 -15.28 3.49
N ALA A 262 11.12 -16.57 3.35
CA ALA A 262 11.81 -17.13 2.20
C ALA A 262 10.89 -17.64 1.07
N TRP A 263 9.59 -17.84 1.32
CA TRP A 263 8.65 -18.49 0.39
C TRP A 263 8.61 -17.85 -1.00
N LEU A 264 8.78 -16.52 -1.07
CA LEU A 264 8.85 -15.76 -2.32
C LEU A 264 9.95 -16.23 -3.30
N ALA A 265 10.88 -17.08 -2.85
CA ALA A 265 11.98 -17.63 -3.62
C ALA A 265 11.97 -19.17 -3.73
N LEU A 266 10.88 -19.83 -3.35
CA LEU A 266 10.71 -21.29 -3.42
C LEU A 266 10.06 -21.68 -4.76
N GLU A 267 10.87 -21.67 -5.82
CA GLU A 267 10.47 -22.07 -7.17
C GLU A 267 10.44 -23.60 -7.34
N ASP A 268 9.48 -24.12 -8.11
CA ASP A 268 9.34 -25.56 -8.43
C ASP A 268 10.48 -26.12 -9.32
N LYS A 269 11.32 -25.24 -9.88
CA LYS A 269 12.38 -25.59 -10.83
C LYS A 269 13.71 -24.96 -10.41
N GLY A 270 14.81 -25.65 -10.71
CA GLY A 270 16.14 -25.37 -10.15
C GLY A 270 16.57 -23.90 -10.24
N ARG A 271 16.85 -23.31 -9.07
CA ARG A 271 17.24 -21.91 -8.93
C ARG A 271 18.59 -21.62 -9.59
N ILE A 272 18.70 -20.45 -10.24
CA ILE A 272 19.97 -19.84 -10.64
C ILE A 272 20.30 -18.72 -9.64
N GLU A 273 21.45 -18.82 -8.97
CA GLU A 273 21.95 -17.80 -8.05
C GLU A 273 22.96 -16.87 -8.74
N PRO A 274 22.90 -15.53 -8.54
CA PRO A 274 21.89 -14.78 -7.80
C PRO A 274 20.61 -14.53 -8.62
N SER A 275 19.48 -14.41 -7.93
CA SER A 275 18.13 -14.27 -8.52
C SER A 275 17.93 -12.93 -9.26
N THR A 276 18.17 -12.90 -10.58
CA THR A 276 18.09 -11.67 -11.42
C THR A 276 16.70 -11.06 -11.59
N ASN A 277 15.65 -11.69 -11.06
CA ASN A 277 14.26 -11.29 -11.21
C ASN A 277 13.71 -10.33 -10.13
N CYS A 278 14.57 -9.79 -9.27
CA CYS A 278 14.20 -8.82 -8.23
C CYS A 278 14.67 -7.39 -8.56
N TYR A 279 13.75 -6.43 -8.59
CA TYR A 279 14.09 -5.00 -8.62
C TYR A 279 14.16 -4.41 -7.21
N ASN A 280 15.30 -3.81 -6.89
CA ASN A 280 15.53 -3.13 -5.62
C ASN A 280 15.01 -1.68 -5.66
N LEU A 281 14.05 -1.33 -4.79
CA LEU A 281 13.54 0.03 -4.62
C LEU A 281 14.50 0.97 -3.86
N PHE A 282 15.54 0.45 -3.23
CA PHE A 282 16.52 1.25 -2.47
C PHE A 282 17.75 1.60 -3.31
N GLU A 283 17.75 2.78 -3.91
CA GLU A 283 18.89 3.33 -4.64
C GLU A 283 20.03 3.75 -3.69
N ILE A 284 21.20 3.13 -3.86
CA ILE A 284 22.43 3.55 -3.18
C ILE A 284 23.22 4.46 -4.12
N LYS A 285 23.54 5.68 -3.68
CA LYS A 285 24.38 6.58 -4.47
C LYS A 285 25.73 5.92 -4.78
N ASN A 286 26.13 5.99 -6.05
CA ASN A 286 27.43 5.55 -6.56
C ASN A 286 27.70 4.03 -6.45
N THR A 287 26.69 3.17 -6.34
CA THR A 287 26.87 1.71 -6.46
C THR A 287 25.62 0.99 -6.99
N THR A 288 25.81 -0.04 -7.80
CA THR A 288 24.77 -0.86 -8.45
C THR A 288 24.41 -2.09 -7.61
N LYS A 289 24.10 -1.87 -6.32
CA LYS A 289 23.78 -2.96 -5.40
C LYS A 289 22.30 -3.37 -5.49
N ASN A 290 22.08 -4.57 -6.02
CA ASN A 290 20.73 -5.13 -6.19
C ASN A 290 20.34 -6.09 -5.06
N TYR A 291 21.30 -6.64 -4.31
CA TYR A 291 21.07 -7.69 -3.29
C TYR A 291 21.75 -7.39 -1.96
N PHE A 292 21.15 -7.86 -0.87
CA PHE A 292 21.55 -7.58 0.50
C PHE A 292 21.53 -8.86 1.33
N SER A 293 22.60 -9.09 2.10
CA SER A 293 22.52 -9.99 3.26
C SER A 293 21.63 -9.37 4.36
N ALA A 294 21.20 -10.17 5.33
CA ALA A 294 20.36 -9.70 6.45
C ALA A 294 20.99 -8.51 7.20
N ILE A 295 22.30 -8.60 7.50
CA ILE A 295 23.07 -7.55 8.18
C ILE A 295 23.05 -6.24 7.36
N GLU A 296 23.22 -6.33 6.05
CA GLU A 296 23.24 -5.16 5.18
C GLU A 296 21.84 -4.55 5.05
N ALA A 297 20.80 -5.37 4.93
CA ALA A 297 19.42 -4.90 4.92
C ALA A 297 19.09 -4.11 6.18
N ASP A 298 19.46 -4.62 7.37
CA ASP A 298 19.29 -3.90 8.64
C ASP A 298 20.11 -2.61 8.70
N ILE A 299 21.39 -2.62 8.31
CA ILE A 299 22.22 -1.40 8.28
C ILE A 299 21.59 -0.34 7.37
N TYR A 300 21.16 -0.68 6.16
CA TYR A 300 20.58 0.30 5.24
C TYR A 300 19.18 0.74 5.68
N LYS A 301 18.38 -0.14 6.29
CA LYS A 301 17.10 0.18 6.92
C LYS A 301 17.26 1.27 7.99
N GLU A 302 18.21 1.11 8.92
CA GLU A 302 18.49 2.13 9.94
C GLU A 302 18.96 3.45 9.31
N ASN A 303 19.85 3.41 8.31
CA ASN A 303 20.29 4.60 7.56
C ASN A 303 19.13 5.34 6.84
N ILE A 304 18.09 4.63 6.38
CA ILE A 304 16.89 5.26 5.81
C ILE A 304 16.02 5.86 6.92
N MET A 305 15.85 5.15 8.04
CA MET A 305 15.11 5.65 9.20
C MET A 305 15.73 6.93 9.74
N GLU A 306 17.05 6.97 9.94
CA GLU A 306 17.77 8.18 10.36
C GLU A 306 17.54 9.33 9.37
N LYS A 307 17.65 9.09 8.05
CA LYS A 307 17.41 10.15 7.05
C LYS A 307 15.96 10.66 7.02
N LEU A 308 14.98 9.79 7.29
CA LEU A 308 13.56 10.17 7.34
C LEU A 308 13.17 10.87 8.64
N PHE A 309 13.80 10.52 9.76
CA PHE A 309 13.36 10.93 11.10
C PHE A 309 14.34 11.82 11.87
N SER A 310 15.59 12.01 11.42
CA SER A 310 16.58 12.96 12.00
C SER A 310 16.06 14.40 12.11
N HIS A 311 15.23 14.82 11.16
CA HIS A 311 14.64 16.16 11.16
C HIS A 311 13.37 16.27 12.04
N ALA A 312 12.99 15.20 12.75
CA ALA A 312 11.91 15.20 13.73
C ALA A 312 12.34 15.68 15.12
N GLU A 313 13.65 15.72 15.43
CA GLU A 313 14.15 16.22 16.72
C GLU A 313 14.25 17.75 16.77
N THR A 314 14.53 18.42 15.64
CA THR A 314 14.62 19.90 15.55
C THR A 314 13.27 20.59 15.29
N LYS A 315 12.17 19.82 15.23
CA LYS A 315 10.79 20.32 15.22
C LYS A 315 9.95 19.44 16.14
N GLU A 316 9.68 19.94 17.36
CA GLU A 316 8.73 19.40 18.35
C GLU A 316 7.79 18.35 17.75
N ILE A 317 8.12 17.05 17.92
CA ILE A 317 7.51 15.86 17.32
C ILE A 317 6.26 16.19 16.50
N ARG A 318 6.47 16.70 15.28
CA ARG A 318 5.43 17.44 14.56
C ARG A 318 4.51 16.49 13.80
N LEU A 319 3.78 15.70 14.58
CA LEU A 319 2.69 14.84 14.18
C LEU A 319 2.96 14.06 12.88
N VAL A 320 3.74 12.96 13.00
CA VAL A 320 3.06 11.70 12.64
C VAL A 320 1.83 11.68 13.54
N ARG A 321 0.67 12.09 13.02
CA ARG A 321 -0.56 12.17 13.81
C ARG A 321 -0.71 10.80 14.44
N SER A 322 -0.52 10.72 15.76
CA SER A 322 -0.58 9.44 16.44
C SER A 322 -1.91 8.81 16.08
N SER A 323 -1.97 7.49 15.98
CA SER A 323 -3.21 6.76 15.81
C SER A 323 -4.30 7.22 16.81
N PHE A 324 -3.89 7.66 18.01
CA PHE A 324 -4.72 8.37 18.98
C PHE A 324 -5.26 9.74 18.49
N MET A 325 -4.44 10.60 17.88
CA MET A 325 -4.90 11.87 17.28
C MET A 325 -5.71 11.67 15.98
N ILE A 326 -5.40 10.66 15.17
CA ILE A 326 -6.23 10.27 14.01
C ILE A 326 -7.60 9.78 14.52
N TYR A 327 -7.62 8.85 15.48
CA TYR A 327 -8.85 8.35 16.10
C TYR A 327 -9.64 9.43 16.84
N GLY A 328 -8.95 10.32 17.56
CA GLY A 328 -9.54 11.48 18.23
C GLY A 328 -10.20 12.44 17.26
N GLN A 329 -9.51 12.79 16.16
CA GLN A 329 -10.06 13.63 15.11
C GLN A 329 -11.24 12.96 14.40
N LEU A 330 -11.16 11.66 14.09
CA LEU A 330 -12.28 10.91 13.52
C LEU A 330 -13.49 10.80 14.47
N LYS A 331 -13.26 10.69 15.78
CA LYS A 331 -14.33 10.76 16.81
C LYS A 331 -14.99 12.14 16.84
N VAL A 332 -14.19 13.21 16.82
CA VAL A 332 -14.69 14.60 16.78
C VAL A 332 -15.47 14.85 15.49
N ASP A 333 -14.94 14.45 14.33
CA ASP A 333 -15.60 14.65 13.04
C ASP A 333 -16.89 13.82 12.91
N SER A 334 -16.90 12.58 13.41
CA SER A 334 -18.11 11.75 13.48
C SER A 334 -19.17 12.32 14.44
N PHE A 335 -18.74 12.87 15.57
CA PHE A 335 -19.62 13.57 16.51
C PHE A 335 -20.22 14.83 15.89
N LEU A 336 -19.40 15.69 15.26
CA LEU A 336 -19.84 16.91 14.58
C LEU A 336 -20.75 16.62 13.37
N LYS A 337 -20.47 15.58 12.58
CA LYS A 337 -21.36 15.13 11.49
C LYS A 337 -22.72 14.66 12.04
N ARG A 338 -22.76 13.94 13.17
CA ARG A 338 -24.02 13.57 13.86
C ARG A 338 -24.75 14.80 14.41
N PHE A 339 -24.03 15.77 14.98
CA PHE A 339 -24.61 16.99 15.55
C PHE A 339 -25.26 17.86 14.46
N LYS A 340 -24.55 18.10 13.34
CA LYS A 340 -25.10 18.82 12.19
C LYS A 340 -26.33 18.14 11.58
N ARG A 341 -26.35 16.80 11.47
CA ARG A 341 -27.54 16.06 11.00
C ARG A 341 -28.75 16.22 11.92
N LYS A 342 -28.58 16.20 13.25
CA LYS A 342 -29.69 16.43 14.19
C LYS A 342 -30.26 17.84 14.09
N ASN A 343 -29.41 18.85 13.98
CA ASN A 343 -29.87 20.24 13.89
C ASN A 343 -30.59 20.52 12.56
N LEU A 344 -30.11 19.97 11.44
CA LEU A 344 -30.83 20.04 10.15
C LEU A 344 -32.21 19.37 10.22
N VAL A 345 -32.33 18.19 10.83
CA VAL A 345 -33.63 17.49 10.96
C VAL A 345 -34.62 18.25 11.85
N ASN A 346 -34.15 19.04 12.81
CA ASN A 346 -35.01 19.90 13.63
C ASN A 346 -35.41 21.20 12.92
N LEU A 347 -34.54 21.76 12.06
CA LEU A 347 -34.83 22.95 11.24
C LEU A 347 -35.83 22.70 10.08
N PHE A 348 -36.12 21.43 9.75
CA PHE A 348 -37.18 21.03 8.81
C PHE A 348 -38.41 20.43 9.52
N LYS A 349 -38.55 20.66 10.84
CA LYS A 349 -39.70 20.24 11.65
C LYS A 349 -40.34 21.37 12.49
N SER A 350 -39.94 22.61 12.20
CA SER A 350 -40.52 23.88 12.63
C SER A 350 -40.95 24.67 11.40
#